data_AF-A0A0C2URL7-F1
#
_entry.id   AF-A0A0C2URL7-F1
#
_cell.length_a   1.000
_cell.length_b   1.000
_cell.length_c   1.000
_cell.angle_alpha   90.00
_cell.angle_beta   90.00
_cell.angle_gamma   90.00
#
_symmetry.space_group_name_H-M   'P 1'
#
loop_
_entity.id
_entity.type
_entity.pdbx_description
1 polymer ?
#
loop_
_entity_poly.entity_id
_entity_poly.type
_entity_poly.pdbx_seq_one_letter_code
_entity_poly.pdbx_strand_id
1 'polypeptide(L)' 'MKIEDLVFELRLNYVEEDVIEHIIELVKRDGFNEAIINSKLEKFGYDAIFDSEEEYYETETNIKRQHRRHLQES' A
#
# COMPACT_ATOMS: atom_id res chain seq x y z
N MET A 1 3.78 2.36 -0.28
CA MET A 1 2.43 2.22 -0.86
C MET A 1 2.11 3.45 -1.70
N LYS A 2 1.54 3.30 -2.90
CA LYS A 2 1.06 4.46 -3.69
C LYS A 2 -0.33 4.86 -3.21
N ILE A 3 -0.75 6.09 -3.53
CA ILE A 3 -2.10 6.56 -3.23
C ILE A 3 -3.15 5.68 -3.93
N GLU A 4 -2.89 5.23 -5.16
CA GLU A 4 -3.78 4.34 -5.90
C GLU A 4 -4.00 3.00 -5.18
N ASP A 5 -2.92 2.41 -4.66
CA ASP A 5 -3.00 1.17 -3.88
C ASP A 5 -3.81 1.39 -2.59
N LEU A 6 -3.58 2.51 -1.90
CA LEU A 6 -4.34 2.89 -0.70
C LEU A 6 -5.84 3.06 -0.99
N VAL A 7 -6.21 3.77 -2.06
CA VAL A 7 -7.61 3.92 -2.46
C VAL A 7 -8.24 2.57 -2.77
N PHE A 8 -7.49 1.70 -3.44
CA PHE A 8 -7.95 0.35 -3.75
C PHE A 8 -8.27 -0.44 -2.47
N GLU A 9 -7.35 -0.48 -1.51
CA GLU A 9 -7.53 -1.19 -0.23
C GLU A 9 -8.72 -0.64 0.56
N LEU A 10 -8.87 0.69 0.64
CA LEU A 10 -9.97 1.32 1.36
C LEU A 10 -11.33 0.98 0.71
N ARG A 11 -11.41 1.01 -0.62
CA ARG A 11 -12.63 0.64 -1.35
C ARG A 11 -12.95 -0.84 -1.24
N LEU A 12 -11.92 -1.71 -1.25
CA LEU A 12 -12.08 -3.14 -1.05
C LEU A 12 -12.71 -3.46 0.31
N ASN A 13 -12.40 -2.63 1.31
CA ASN A 13 -12.93 -2.72 2.67
C ASN A 13 -14.21 -1.86 2.88
N TYR A 14 -14.87 -1.43 1.81
CA TYR A 14 -16.14 -0.70 1.85
C TYR A 14 -16.08 0.61 2.67
N VAL A 15 -14.90 1.25 2.73
CA VAL A 15 -14.77 2.58 3.34
C VAL A 15 -15.49 3.59 2.46
N GLU A 16 -16.23 4.51 3.09
CA GLU A 16 -16.99 5.55 2.39
C GLU A 16 -16.05 6.54 1.69
N GLU A 17 -16.50 7.12 0.58
CA GLU A 17 -15.66 7.94 -0.30
C GLU A 17 -15.17 9.23 0.39
N ASP A 18 -15.96 9.81 1.29
CA ASP A 18 -15.58 10.98 2.09
C ASP A 18 -14.47 10.66 3.10
N VAL A 19 -14.52 9.48 3.71
CA VAL A 19 -13.45 8.98 4.59
C VAL A 19 -12.20 8.68 3.77
N ILE A 20 -12.34 8.08 2.58
CA ILE A 20 -11.24 7.86 1.65
C ILE A 20 -10.53 9.18 1.31
N GLU A 21 -11.28 10.23 0.94
CA GLU A 21 -10.73 11.56 0.65
C GLU A 21 -9.94 12.10 1.85
N HIS A 22 -10.48 11.97 3.07
CA HIS A 22 -9.81 12.43 4.28
C HIS A 22 -8.48 11.69 4.54
N ILE A 23 -8.46 10.37 4.33
CA ILE A 23 -7.24 9.57 4.48
C ILE A 23 -6.21 9.92 3.39
N ILE A 24 -6.64 10.16 2.16
CA ILE A 24 -5.75 10.60 1.06
C ILE A 24 -5.12 11.95 1.39
N GLU A 25 -5.89 12.92 1.89
CA GLU A 25 -5.36 14.23 2.31
C GLU A 25 -4.32 14.09 3.42
N LEU A 26 -4.59 13.24 4.41
CA LEU A 26 -3.65 12.94 5.48
C LEU A 26 -2.34 12.36 4.94
N VAL A 27 -2.42 11.40 4.03
CA VAL A 27 -1.24 10.76 3.42
C VAL A 27 -0.49 11.72 2.50
N LYS A 28 -1.16 12.62 1.79
CA LYS A 28 -0.52 13.67 0.99
C LYS A 28 0.24 14.68 1.86
N ARG A 29 -0.30 15.02 3.04
CA ARG A 29 0.30 15.99 3.96
C ARG A 29 1.47 15.41 4.75
N ASP A 30 1.27 14.23 5.34
CA ASP A 30 2.17 13.68 6.37
C ASP A 30 2.97 12.46 5.86
N GLY A 31 2.67 11.97 4.65
CA GLY A 31 3.18 10.71 4.15
C GLY A 31 2.35 9.51 4.62
N PHE A 32 2.63 8.34 4.05
CA PHE A 32 1.93 7.11 4.42
C PHE A 32 2.40 6.62 5.79
N ASN A 33 1.46 6.46 6.73
CA ASN A 33 1.70 5.87 8.03
C ASN A 33 0.50 5.00 8.41
N GLU A 34 0.71 3.69 8.34
CA GLU A 34 -0.29 2.66 8.62
C GLU A 34 -0.96 2.83 9.99
N ALA A 35 -0.19 2.98 11.07
CA ALA A 35 -0.75 3.10 12.41
C ALA A 35 -1.66 4.33 12.55
N ILE A 36 -1.31 5.44 11.89
CA ILE A 36 -2.13 6.65 11.86
C ILE A 36 -3.40 6.42 11.02
N ILE A 37 -3.28 5.76 9.87
CA ILE A 37 -4.41 5.47 9.00
C ILE A 37 -5.40 4.53 9.70
N ASN A 38 -4.95 3.44 10.30
CA ASN A 38 -5.80 2.54 11.08
C ASN A 38 -6.47 3.24 12.25
N SER A 39 -5.70 4.02 13.03
CA SER A 39 -6.29 4.80 14.13
C SER A 39 -7.33 5.79 13.64
N LYS A 40 -7.22 6.28 12.40
CA LYS A 40 -8.25 7.13 11.78
C LYS A 40 -9.45 6.32 11.34
N LEU A 41 -9.25 5.18 10.68
CA LEU A 41 -10.30 4.26 10.28
C LEU A 41 -11.14 3.79 11.47
N GLU A 42 -10.49 3.39 12.56
CA GLU A 42 -11.14 3.02 13.83
C GLU A 42 -12.01 4.15 14.40
N LYS A 43 -11.53 5.41 14.30
CA LYS A 43 -12.31 6.58 14.74
C LYS A 43 -13.54 6.85 13.88
N PHE A 44 -13.50 6.44 12.61
CA PHE A 44 -14.65 6.47 11.71
C PHE A 44 -15.54 5.22 11.84
N GLY A 45 -15.15 4.25 12.67
CA GLY A 45 -15.92 3.03 12.92
C GLY A 45 -15.58 1.85 12.00
N TYR A 46 -14.45 1.91 11.30
CA TYR A 46 -13.93 0.80 10.50
C TYR A 46 -12.90 0.01 11.29
N ASP A 47 -12.76 -1.27 10.96
CA ASP A 47 -11.64 -2.07 11.46
C ASP A 47 -10.31 -1.58 10.85
N ALA A 48 -9.20 -1.91 11.52
CA ALA A 48 -7.88 -1.71 10.96
C ALA A 48 -7.75 -2.52 9.65
N ILE A 49 -7.42 -1.83 8.56
CA ILE A 49 -7.32 -2.44 7.22
C ILE A 49 -5.89 -2.91 6.95
N PHE A 50 -4.93 -2.18 7.51
CA PHE A 50 -3.52 -2.49 7.39
C PHE A 50 -3.12 -3.16 8.70
N ASP A 51 -2.57 -4.37 8.68
CA ASP A 51 -2.00 -4.94 9.89
C ASP A 51 -0.55 -5.32 9.61
N SER A 52 0.35 -4.77 10.41
CA SER A 52 1.80 -4.91 10.21
C SER A 52 2.31 -6.32 10.52
N GLU A 53 1.44 -7.24 10.93
CA GLU A 53 1.78 -8.62 11.30
C GLU A 53 1.51 -9.69 10.21
N GLU A 54 1.00 -9.36 9.01
CA GLU A 54 0.91 -10.36 7.92
C GLU A 54 2.00 -10.25 6.83
N GLU A 55 2.99 -11.10 7.05
CA GLU A 55 3.82 -11.85 6.12
C GLU A 55 3.05 -12.29 4.83
N TYR A 56 3.73 -12.21 3.67
CA TYR A 56 3.37 -12.74 2.34
C TYR A 56 2.31 -12.03 1.49
N TYR A 57 2.78 -11.12 0.62
CA TYR A 57 2.82 -11.39 -0.82
C TYR A 57 4.05 -10.70 -1.41
N GLU A 58 5.20 -11.39 -1.37
CA GLU A 58 6.20 -11.24 -2.44
C GLU A 58 5.52 -11.63 -3.75
N THR A 59 4.82 -10.70 -4.40
CA THR A 59 4.74 -10.75 -5.84
C THR A 59 6.12 -10.35 -6.34
N GLU A 60 6.98 -11.35 -6.47
CA GLU A 60 8.18 -11.33 -7.28
C GLU A 60 7.83 -10.77 -8.67
N THR A 61 7.92 -9.45 -8.82
CA THR A 61 8.18 -8.80 -10.11
C THR A 61 9.40 -7.90 -9.98
N ASN A 62 10.41 -8.36 -9.22
CA ASN A 62 11.79 -8.07 -9.56
C ASN A 62 12.19 -8.87 -10.81
N ILE A 63 11.60 -8.55 -11.97
CA ILE A 63 12.24 -8.87 -13.25
C ILE A 63 13.39 -7.87 -13.44
N LYS A 64 14.38 -7.91 -12.54
CA LYS A 64 15.75 -7.60 -12.92
C LYS A 64 16.24 -8.83 -13.66
N ARG A 65 15.94 -8.92 -14.96
CA ARG A 65 16.73 -9.75 -15.85
C ARG A 65 18.16 -9.28 -15.69
N GLN A 66 18.97 -10.03 -14.96
CA GLN A 66 20.41 -9.91 -15.00
C GLN A 66 20.81 -10.09 -16.47
N HIS A 67 21.08 -8.98 -17.16
CA HIS A 67 21.85 -9.01 -18.39
C HIS A 67 23.27 -9.45 -18.01
N ARG A 68 23.50 -10.75 -17.93
CA ARG A 68 24.83 -11.33 -18.05
C ARG A 68 24.76 -12.69 -18.72
N ARG A 69 25.22 -12.73 -19.96
CA ARG A 69 26.31 -13.61 -20.38
C ARG A 69 27.14 -12.87 -21.43
N HIS A 70 28.22 -12.26 -20.98
CA HIS A 70 29.44 -12.24 -21.79
C HIS A 70 29.96 -13.68 -21.81
N LEU A 71 30.11 -14.23 -23.00
CA LEU A 71 31.11 -15.27 -23.26
C LEU A 71 31.70 -14.97 -24.65
N GLN A 72 32.87 -14.36 -24.53
CA GLN A 72 34.01 -14.23 -25.42
C GLN A 72 34.20 -15.36 -26.44
N GLU A 73 34.52 -14.94 -27.67
CA GLU A 73 35.35 -15.53 -28.73
C GLU A 73 35.57 -17.06 -28.82
N SER A 74 35.31 -17.58 -30.02
CA SER A 74 36.19 -18.53 -30.73
C SER A 74 36.05 -18.33 -32.24
#